data_AF-A0A9W6FMV6-F1
#
_entry.id   AF-A0A9W6FMV6-F1
#
_cell.length_a   1.000
_cell.length_b   1.000
_cell.length_c   1.000
_cell.angle_alpha   90.00
_cell.angle_beta   90.00
_cell.angle_gamma   90.00
#
_symmetry.space_group_name_H-M   'P 1'
#
loop_
_entity.id
_entity.type
_entity.pdbx_description
1 polymer ?
#
loop_
_entity_poly.entity_id
_entity_poly.type
_entity_poly.pdbx_seq_one_letter_code
_entity_poly.pdbx_strand_id
1 'polypeptide(L)'
;MSIRRALVAIGAAAALAIVGAAPAVAGNPHFIKNATDASLVGTSLVVDFKEAGLESGSVETVVASADLSATYSCVNGGNNVPSDPKKTTIDSRVSASGVFPAAKNGQIVGSLTIVPTPADQALDCPPGQTATLFSVVYSNVTVEDTTSGAFIALKGTFSS
;
A
#
# COMPACT_ATOMS: atom_id res chain seq x y z
N MET A 1 -59.43 37.43 7.19
CA MET A 1 -59.22 37.60 8.64
C MET A 1 -59.86 36.37 9.29
N SER A 2 -59.19 35.41 9.92
CA SER A 2 -57.88 35.39 10.57
C SER A 2 -57.49 33.94 10.87
N ILE A 3 -56.19 33.67 10.81
CA ILE A 3 -55.42 32.75 11.67
C ILE A 3 -55.53 31.23 11.39
N ARG A 4 -54.50 30.81 10.67
CA ARG A 4 -53.90 29.49 10.52
C ARG A 4 -53.63 28.85 11.90
N ARG A 5 -54.04 27.60 12.10
CA ARG A 5 -53.50 26.72 13.15
C ARG A 5 -52.82 25.55 12.47
N ALA A 6 -51.48 25.65 12.39
CA ALA A 6 -50.62 24.56 11.95
C ALA A 6 -50.53 23.54 13.09
N LEU A 7 -50.92 22.30 12.82
CA LEU A 7 -50.62 21.16 13.68
C LEU A 7 -49.36 20.49 13.11
N VAL A 8 -48.26 20.72 13.82
CA VAL A 8 -46.99 20.04 13.64
C VAL A 8 -47.15 18.65 14.27
N ALA A 9 -47.16 17.61 13.44
CA ALA A 9 -47.02 16.23 13.91
C ALA A 9 -45.57 15.79 13.71
N ILE A 10 -44.86 15.66 14.82
CA ILE A 10 -43.47 15.21 14.93
C ILE A 10 -43.46 13.69 14.66
N GLY A 11 -42.91 13.28 13.52
CA GLY A 11 -42.57 11.89 13.24
C GLY A 11 -41.06 11.70 13.39
N ALA A 12 -40.61 11.22 14.55
CA ALA A 12 -39.20 10.93 14.81
C ALA A 12 -38.79 9.65 14.04
N ALA A 13 -38.01 9.80 12.97
CA ALA A 13 -37.33 8.69 12.32
C ALA A 13 -36.10 8.29 13.17
N ALA A 14 -36.23 7.21 13.94
CA ALA A 14 -35.09 6.60 14.61
C ALA A 14 -34.27 5.82 13.57
N ALA A 15 -33.25 6.47 13.01
CA ALA A 15 -32.21 5.80 12.25
C ALA A 15 -31.31 5.04 13.23
N LEU A 16 -31.46 3.72 13.32
CA LEU A 16 -30.49 2.86 14.00
C LEU A 16 -29.17 2.94 13.22
N ALA A 17 -28.23 3.74 13.71
CA ALA A 17 -26.85 3.68 13.27
C ALA A 17 -26.26 2.35 13.79
N ILE A 18 -26.10 1.37 12.90
CA ILE A 18 -25.28 0.18 13.15
C ILE A 18 -23.83 0.68 13.15
N VAL A 19 -23.37 1.17 14.30
CA VAL A 19 -21.94 1.42 14.51
C VAL A 19 -21.29 0.04 14.61
N GLY A 20 -20.59 -0.38 13.57
CA GLY A 20 -19.75 -1.57 13.62
C GLY A 20 -18.74 -1.40 14.76
N ALA A 21 -18.82 -2.25 15.78
CA ALA A 21 -17.83 -2.28 16.83
C ALA A 21 -16.52 -2.80 16.21
N ALA A 22 -15.51 -1.94 16.10
CA ALA A 22 -14.16 -2.40 15.84
C ALA A 22 -13.75 -3.35 16.99
N PRO A 23 -13.10 -4.49 16.71
CA PRO A 23 -12.60 -5.36 17.76
C PRO A 23 -11.69 -4.54 18.69
N ALA A 24 -11.94 -4.60 19.99
CA ALA A 24 -11.04 -4.01 20.98
C ALA A 24 -9.77 -4.85 21.03
N VAL A 25 -8.70 -4.38 20.38
CA VAL A 25 -7.41 -5.05 20.37
C VAL A 25 -6.78 -4.90 21.75
N ALA A 26 -6.58 -6.03 22.43
CA ALA A 26 -5.86 -6.05 23.71
C ALA A 26 -4.36 -5.95 23.42
N GLY A 27 -3.76 -4.79 23.68
CA GLY A 27 -2.34 -4.56 23.42
C GLY A 27 -1.99 -3.09 23.26
N ASN A 28 -0.73 -2.83 22.88
CA ASN A 28 -0.30 -1.54 22.35
C ASN A 28 0.45 -1.77 21.03
N PRO A 29 -0.26 -2.21 19.97
CA PRO A 29 0.34 -2.54 18.68
C PRO A 29 1.08 -1.35 18.09
N HIS A 30 2.35 -1.53 17.76
CA HIS A 30 3.14 -0.49 17.10
C HIS A 30 4.33 -1.09 16.36
N PHE A 31 4.69 -0.46 15.24
CA PHE A 31 5.91 -0.79 14.52
C PHE A 31 7.15 -0.24 15.26
N ILE A 32 8.17 -1.07 15.35
CA ILE A 32 9.47 -0.72 15.90
C ILE A 32 10.25 0.05 14.85
N LYS A 33 10.28 1.38 14.99
CA LYS A 33 10.88 2.30 14.01
C LYS A 33 12.30 1.93 13.56
N ASN A 34 13.19 1.53 14.46
CA ASN A 34 14.58 1.20 14.11
C ASN A 34 14.76 -0.23 13.56
N ALA A 35 13.67 -0.98 13.43
CA ALA A 35 13.62 -2.33 12.86
C ALA A 35 12.53 -2.42 11.78
N THR A 36 12.11 -1.28 11.24
CA THR A 36 11.18 -1.18 10.12
C THR A 36 11.77 -0.21 9.12
N ASP A 37 12.10 -0.71 7.93
CA ASP A 37 12.81 0.04 6.91
C ASP A 37 12.44 -0.48 5.51
N ALA A 38 12.88 0.22 4.47
CA ALA A 38 12.62 -0.16 3.10
C ALA A 38 13.89 -0.03 2.26
N SER A 39 14.07 -0.93 1.30
CA SER A 39 15.24 -0.93 0.44
C SER A 39 14.89 -1.49 -0.95
N LEU A 40 15.71 -1.16 -1.94
CA LEU A 40 15.53 -1.72 -3.29
C LEU A 40 16.36 -2.99 -3.46
N VAL A 41 15.72 -4.02 -4.02
CA VAL A 41 16.38 -5.20 -4.58
C VAL A 41 16.05 -5.25 -6.07
N GLY A 42 17.00 -4.80 -6.89
CA GLY A 42 16.70 -4.46 -8.29
C GLY A 42 15.70 -3.31 -8.36
N THR A 43 14.59 -3.51 -9.08
CA THR A 43 13.49 -2.54 -9.18
C THR A 43 12.36 -2.79 -8.19
N SER A 44 12.47 -3.79 -7.32
CA SER A 44 11.44 -4.13 -6.33
C SER A 44 11.75 -3.48 -4.98
N LEU A 45 10.74 -2.89 -4.35
CA LEU A 45 10.84 -2.34 -3.01
C LEU A 45 10.58 -3.44 -1.98
N VAL A 46 11.59 -3.78 -1.20
CA VAL A 46 11.50 -4.71 -0.07
C VAL A 46 11.29 -3.88 1.20
N VAL A 47 10.22 -4.18 1.92
CA VAL A 47 9.85 -3.51 3.17
C VAL A 47 9.95 -4.52 4.30
N ASP A 48 10.99 -4.40 5.09
CA ASP A 48 11.20 -5.20 6.29
C ASP A 48 10.58 -4.49 7.49
N PHE A 49 9.86 -5.22 8.32
CA PHE A 49 9.17 -4.64 9.45
C PHE A 49 9.23 -5.50 10.69
N LYS A 50 9.08 -4.81 11.82
CA LYS A 50 8.88 -5.42 13.12
C LYS A 50 7.74 -4.73 13.84
N GLU A 51 6.77 -5.51 14.28
CA GLU A 51 5.64 -5.05 15.10
C GLU A 51 5.70 -5.69 16.49
N ALA A 52 5.28 -4.94 17.50
CA ALA A 52 5.24 -5.38 18.89
C ALA A 52 3.99 -4.89 19.60
N GLY A 53 3.70 -5.50 20.74
CA GLY A 53 2.54 -5.14 21.57
C GLY A 53 1.25 -5.81 21.13
N LEU A 54 1.36 -6.91 20.37
CA LEU A 54 0.27 -7.76 19.92
C LEU A 54 -0.06 -8.83 20.97
N GLU A 55 -1.26 -9.42 20.86
CA GLU A 55 -1.61 -10.61 21.62
C GLU A 55 -0.77 -11.82 21.15
N SER A 56 -0.37 -12.69 22.08
CA SER A 56 0.41 -13.88 21.72
C SER A 56 -0.38 -14.81 20.82
N GLY A 57 0.11 -15.06 19.60
CA GLY A 57 -0.52 -15.97 18.64
C GLY A 57 -1.70 -15.37 17.87
N SER A 58 -1.96 -14.07 18.01
CA SER A 58 -2.87 -13.37 17.11
C SER A 58 -2.37 -13.42 15.67
N VAL A 59 -3.28 -13.21 14.72
CA VAL A 59 -2.97 -13.27 13.29
C VAL A 59 -3.25 -11.91 12.67
N GLU A 60 -2.19 -11.22 12.29
CA GLU A 60 -2.25 -9.85 11.80
C GLU A 60 -2.16 -9.80 10.27
N THR A 61 -2.84 -8.84 9.67
CA THR A 61 -2.78 -8.59 8.22
C THR A 61 -2.05 -7.28 7.97
N VAL A 62 -0.78 -7.41 7.58
CA VAL A 62 0.12 -6.28 7.36
C VAL A 62 0.18 -5.93 5.87
N VAL A 63 0.07 -4.64 5.57
CA VAL A 63 0.10 -4.06 4.23
C VAL A 63 1.23 -3.04 4.15
N ALA A 64 2.15 -3.26 3.22
CA ALA A 64 3.12 -2.24 2.80
C ALA A 64 2.57 -1.54 1.56
N SER A 65 2.65 -0.20 1.52
CA SER A 65 2.22 0.61 0.38
C SER A 65 3.26 1.67 0.03
N ALA A 66 3.29 2.09 -1.23
CA ALA A 66 4.13 3.19 -1.71
C ALA A 66 3.49 3.87 -2.92
N ASP A 67 3.81 5.15 -3.11
CA ASP A 67 3.57 5.82 -4.38
C ASP A 67 4.75 5.52 -5.31
N LEU A 68 4.46 4.94 -6.48
CA LEU A 68 5.41 4.51 -7.50
C LEU A 68 5.30 5.40 -8.74
N SER A 69 6.42 5.96 -9.17
CA SER A 69 6.64 6.50 -10.51
C SER A 69 7.56 5.55 -11.27
N ALA A 70 7.02 4.81 -12.26
CA ALA A 70 7.78 3.85 -13.07
C ALA A 70 7.84 4.29 -14.54
N THR A 71 9.04 4.32 -15.12
CA THR A 71 9.25 4.69 -16.53
C THR A 71 9.54 3.46 -17.37
N TYR A 72 8.81 3.31 -18.47
CA TYR A 72 8.92 2.20 -19.41
C TYR A 72 9.33 2.71 -20.79
N SER A 73 10.09 1.91 -21.52
CA SER A 73 10.53 2.21 -22.88
C SER A 73 10.48 0.95 -23.73
N CYS A 74 10.13 1.10 -25.00
CA CYS A 74 10.39 0.06 -25.98
C CYS A 74 11.89 0.02 -26.33
N VAL A 75 12.45 -1.18 -26.38
CA VAL A 75 13.83 -1.46 -26.83
C VAL A 75 13.79 -2.39 -28.04
N ASN A 76 14.72 -2.24 -28.99
CA ASN A 76 14.78 -3.15 -30.14
C ASN A 76 15.35 -4.53 -29.76
N GLY A 77 15.27 -5.51 -30.68
CA GLY A 77 15.78 -6.87 -30.46
C GLY A 77 17.28 -6.99 -30.17
N GLY A 78 18.06 -5.90 -30.31
CA GLY A 78 19.46 -5.82 -29.88
C GLY A 78 19.65 -5.15 -28.51
N ASN A 79 18.59 -4.99 -27.73
CA ASN A 79 18.55 -4.26 -26.45
C ASN A 79 19.00 -2.79 -26.53
N ASN A 80 18.92 -2.18 -27.71
CA ASN A 80 19.18 -0.75 -27.86
C ASN A 80 17.88 0.03 -27.81
N VAL A 81 17.94 1.23 -27.22
CA VAL A 81 16.85 2.20 -27.27
C VAL A 81 16.84 2.81 -28.69
N PRO A 82 15.74 2.70 -29.46
CA PRO A 82 15.62 3.35 -30.76
C PRO A 82 15.81 4.88 -30.66
N SER A 83 16.12 5.55 -31.78
CA SER A 83 16.29 7.01 -31.81
C SER A 83 15.04 7.77 -31.39
N ASP A 84 13.85 7.20 -31.63
CA ASP A 84 12.57 7.70 -31.14
C ASP A 84 11.81 6.56 -30.45
N PRO A 85 12.13 6.27 -29.18
CA PRO A 85 11.52 5.17 -28.46
C PRO A 85 10.15 5.59 -27.96
N LYS A 86 9.14 4.74 -28.15
CA LYS A 86 7.89 4.88 -27.39
C LYS A 86 8.23 4.72 -25.91
N LYS A 87 7.89 5.73 -25.11
CA LYS A 87 8.13 5.80 -23.66
C LYS A 87 6.86 6.22 -22.94
N THR A 88 6.68 5.73 -21.73
CA THR A 88 5.61 6.17 -20.84
C THR A 88 6.09 6.14 -19.39
N THR A 89 5.55 7.04 -18.58
CA THR A 89 5.71 7.02 -17.13
C THR A 89 4.34 6.77 -16.51
N ILE A 90 4.27 5.83 -15.59
CA ILE A 90 3.06 5.46 -14.86
C ILE A 90 3.27 5.81 -13.40
N ASP A 91 2.42 6.70 -12.91
CA ASP A 91 2.29 7.02 -11.50
C ASP A 91 1.13 6.23 -10.90
N SER A 92 1.39 5.49 -9.83
CA SER A 92 0.38 4.64 -9.18
C SER A 92 0.67 4.44 -7.70
N ARG A 93 -0.36 4.15 -6.91
CA ARG A 93 -0.18 3.62 -5.55
C ARG A 93 -0.16 2.10 -5.63
N VAL A 94 0.92 1.51 -5.15
CA VAL A 94 1.17 0.07 -5.18
C VAL A 94 1.32 -0.47 -3.76
N SER A 95 0.98 -1.75 -3.58
CA SER A 95 0.99 -2.37 -2.26
C SER A 95 1.27 -3.86 -2.33
N ALA A 96 1.76 -4.41 -1.23
CA ALA A 96 1.85 -5.84 -0.96
C ALA A 96 1.28 -6.11 0.44
N SER A 97 0.62 -7.26 0.60
CA SER A 97 0.00 -7.66 1.87
C SER A 97 0.41 -9.06 2.26
N GLY A 98 0.50 -9.32 3.56
CA GLY A 98 0.77 -10.65 4.10
C GLY A 98 0.04 -10.87 5.41
N VAL A 99 -0.12 -12.15 5.76
CA VAL A 99 -0.72 -12.59 7.02
C VAL A 99 0.37 -13.17 7.90
N PHE A 100 0.49 -12.65 9.12
CA PHE A 100 1.61 -12.94 10.00
C PHE A 100 1.09 -13.34 11.40
N PRO A 101 1.37 -14.57 11.86
CA PRO A 101 1.05 -14.94 13.23
C PRO A 101 2.05 -14.30 14.19
N ALA A 102 1.56 -13.59 15.20
CA ALA A 102 2.37 -13.05 16.28
C ALA A 102 3.03 -14.20 17.06
N ALA A 103 4.34 -14.07 17.29
CA ALA A 103 5.06 -15.00 18.15
C ALA A 103 4.54 -14.94 19.59
N LYS A 104 4.93 -15.91 20.43
CA LYS A 104 4.48 -16.01 21.83
C LYS A 104 4.79 -14.77 22.68
N ASN A 105 5.73 -13.93 22.23
CA ASN A 105 6.11 -12.68 22.87
C ASN A 105 5.40 -11.44 22.27
N GLY A 106 4.30 -11.64 21.52
CA GLY A 106 3.48 -10.56 20.97
C GLY A 106 4.20 -9.72 19.90
N GLN A 107 5.06 -10.36 19.10
CA GLN A 107 5.86 -9.71 18.07
C GLN A 107 5.73 -10.39 16.71
N ILE A 108 5.79 -9.58 15.66
CA ILE A 108 5.94 -10.03 14.27
C ILE A 108 7.26 -9.48 13.74
N VAL A 109 7.99 -10.30 12.99
CA VAL A 109 9.08 -9.86 12.11
C VAL A 109 8.76 -10.41 10.73
N GLY A 110 8.68 -9.53 9.75
CA GLY A 110 8.23 -9.89 8.41
C GLY A 110 8.87 -9.03 7.34
N SER A 111 8.61 -9.42 6.09
CA SER A 111 9.07 -8.72 4.91
C SER A 111 7.99 -8.78 3.83
N LEU A 112 7.74 -7.66 3.15
CA LEU A 112 6.81 -7.55 2.04
C LEU A 112 7.52 -6.93 0.85
N THR A 113 7.34 -7.53 -0.33
CA THR A 113 7.96 -7.04 -1.57
C THR A 113 6.90 -6.42 -2.47
N ILE A 114 7.06 -5.14 -2.76
CA ILE A 114 6.26 -4.40 -3.73
C ILE A 114 7.01 -4.40 -5.06
N VAL A 115 6.37 -4.91 -6.10
CA VAL A 115 6.92 -4.96 -7.46
C VAL A 115 6.24 -3.92 -8.35
N PRO A 116 6.96 -3.31 -9.31
CA PRO A 116 6.36 -2.40 -10.27
C PRO A 116 5.48 -3.17 -11.26
N THR A 117 4.61 -2.45 -11.97
CA THR A 117 3.80 -3.05 -13.05
C THR A 117 4.72 -3.71 -14.08
N PRO A 118 4.44 -4.95 -14.52
CA PRO A 118 5.19 -5.59 -15.60
C PRO A 118 5.21 -4.73 -16.86
N ALA A 119 6.36 -4.67 -17.54
CA ALA A 119 6.56 -3.75 -18.66
C ALA A 119 5.62 -4.02 -19.85
N ASP A 120 5.30 -5.29 -20.10
CA ASP A 120 4.37 -5.75 -21.13
C ASP A 120 2.91 -5.36 -20.86
N GLN A 121 2.56 -5.11 -19.60
CA GLN A 121 1.26 -4.57 -19.20
C GLN A 121 1.24 -3.04 -19.20
N ALA A 122 2.40 -2.41 -19.03
CA ALA A 122 2.54 -0.96 -18.96
C ALA A 122 2.62 -0.29 -20.34
N LEU A 123 3.23 -0.97 -21.33
CA LEU A 123 3.53 -0.37 -22.63
C LEU A 123 3.48 -1.40 -23.76
N ASP A 124 2.54 -1.21 -24.69
CA ASP A 124 2.53 -1.98 -25.93
C ASP A 124 3.58 -1.45 -26.92
N CYS A 125 4.40 -2.35 -27.47
CA CYS A 125 5.54 -2.02 -28.34
C CYS A 125 5.34 -2.54 -29.77
N PRO A 126 5.78 -1.79 -30.80
CA PRO A 126 5.70 -2.25 -32.19
C PRO A 126 6.46 -3.58 -32.42
N PRO A 127 6.11 -4.35 -33.46
CA PRO A 127 6.83 -5.57 -33.81
C PRO A 127 8.34 -5.36 -33.93
N GLY A 128 9.12 -6.27 -33.33
CA GLY A 128 10.59 -6.17 -33.27
C GLY A 128 11.12 -5.33 -32.10
N GLN A 129 10.25 -4.88 -31.20
CA GLN A 129 10.60 -4.20 -29.96
C GLN A 129 9.97 -4.90 -28.75
N THR A 130 10.58 -4.72 -27.58
CA THR A 130 10.14 -5.28 -26.30
C THR A 130 9.96 -4.15 -25.29
N ALA A 131 8.89 -4.19 -24.52
CA ALA A 131 8.69 -3.25 -23.41
C ALA A 131 9.68 -3.56 -22.28
N THR A 132 10.36 -2.54 -21.77
CA THR A 132 11.34 -2.67 -20.69
C THR A 132 11.10 -1.59 -19.64
N LEU A 133 11.15 -2.00 -18.37
CA LEU A 133 11.17 -1.07 -17.24
C LEU A 133 12.54 -0.42 -17.15
N PHE A 134 12.57 0.91 -17.16
CA PHE A 134 13.79 1.70 -17.26
C PHE A 134 14.21 2.33 -15.94
N SER A 135 13.24 2.80 -15.16
CA SER A 135 13.49 3.33 -13.82
C SER A 135 12.26 3.24 -12.93
N VAL A 136 12.50 3.21 -11.63
CA VAL A 136 11.46 3.28 -10.58
C VAL A 136 11.82 4.33 -9.55
N VAL A 137 10.81 5.00 -9.03
CA VAL A 137 10.91 5.86 -7.85
C VAL A 137 9.75 5.53 -6.93
N TYR A 138 10.06 5.01 -5.76
CA TYR A 138 9.10 4.77 -4.68
C TYR A 138 9.19 5.89 -3.65
N SER A 139 8.05 6.42 -3.22
CA SER A 139 7.94 7.46 -2.21
C SER A 139 6.72 7.21 -1.31
N ASN A 140 6.58 8.00 -0.24
CA ASN A 140 5.46 7.90 0.70
C ASN A 140 5.21 6.47 1.18
N VAL A 141 6.30 5.74 1.49
CA VAL A 141 6.23 4.33 1.90
C VAL A 141 5.59 4.23 3.28
N THR A 142 4.60 3.35 3.42
CA THR A 142 3.87 3.13 4.67
C THR A 142 3.74 1.64 4.96
N VAL A 143 3.72 1.28 6.24
CA VAL A 143 3.33 -0.04 6.72
C VAL A 143 2.15 0.11 7.65
N GLU A 144 1.10 -0.66 7.41
CA GLU A 144 -0.14 -0.67 8.19
C GLU A 144 -0.48 -2.11 8.57
N ASP A 145 -0.79 -2.35 9.83
CA ASP A 145 -1.49 -3.56 10.24
C ASP A 145 -2.99 -3.25 10.27
N THR A 146 -3.72 -3.84 9.32
CA THR A 146 -5.16 -3.62 9.14
C THR A 146 -6.01 -4.36 10.17
N THR A 147 -5.43 -5.30 10.91
CA THR A 147 -6.10 -5.98 12.02
C THR A 147 -6.01 -5.13 13.29
N SER A 148 -4.81 -4.63 13.61
CA SER A 148 -4.56 -3.91 14.87
C SER A 148 -4.73 -2.39 14.77
N GLY A 149 -4.63 -1.82 13.56
CA GLY A 149 -4.60 -0.38 13.29
C GLY A 149 -3.22 0.25 13.49
N ALA A 150 -2.17 -0.53 13.77
CA ALA A 150 -0.82 0.00 13.85
C ALA A 150 -0.38 0.58 12.49
N PHE A 151 0.35 1.69 12.52
CA PHE A 151 0.78 2.40 11.32
C PHE A 151 2.15 3.03 11.51
N ILE A 152 2.97 2.99 10.45
CA ILE A 152 4.21 3.77 10.36
C ILE A 152 4.45 4.26 8.93
N ALA A 153 4.87 5.52 8.81
CA ALA A 153 5.40 6.06 7.57
C ALA A 153 6.93 6.01 7.60
N LEU A 154 7.53 5.46 6.54
CA LEU A 154 8.96 5.40 6.35
C LEU A 154 9.43 6.64 5.61
N LYS A 155 10.53 7.24 6.09
CA LYS A 155 11.10 8.43 5.47
C LYS A 155 12.01 8.04 4.31
N GLY A 156 11.93 8.79 3.23
CA GLY A 156 12.86 8.69 2.11
C GLY A 156 12.16 8.44 0.79
N THR A 157 13.00 8.33 -0.23
CA THR A 157 12.64 7.98 -1.60
C THR A 157 13.62 6.91 -2.05
N PHE A 158 13.12 5.89 -2.76
CA PHE A 158 13.91 4.75 -3.19
C PHE A 158 13.86 4.68 -4.71
N SER A 159 15.01 4.84 -5.37
CA SER A 159 15.10 4.88 -6.83
C SER A 159 16.14 3.93 -7.38
N SER A 160 15.83 3.30 -8.52
CA SER A 160 16.77 2.51 -9.33
C SER A 160 16.57 2.80 -10.81
#